data_AF-A0A0L0F6V4-F1
#
_entry.id   AF-A0A0L0F6V4-F1
#
_cell.length_a   1.000
_cell.length_b   1.000
_cell.length_c   1.000
_cell.angle_alpha   90.00
_cell.angle_beta   90.00
_cell.angle_gamma   90.00
#
_symmetry.space_group_name_H-M   'P 1'
#
loop_
_entity.id
_entity.type
_entity.pdbx_description
1 polymer ?
#
loop_
_entity_poly.entity_id
_entity_poly.type
_entity_poly.pdbx_seq_one_letter_code
_entity_poly.pdbx_strand_id
1 'polypeptide(L)'
;MSSLSAAAPFFIRCLKPNLTKQPDLFVSDFVHNQLLYSGMLETVRIRRAGYPSRVGFEDFLHRYKTLTTKRIQDSLNAAEQCRALMTAEECGVVGEEWQVGM
;
A
#
# COMPACT_ATOMS: atom_id res chain seq x y z
N MET A 1 15.73 -18.04 -20.37
CA MET A 1 15.08 -17.67 -19.09
C MET A 1 16.07 -17.56 -17.93
N SER A 2 17.22 -18.25 -17.94
CA SER A 2 18.21 -18.25 -16.84
C SER A 2 18.72 -16.88 -16.41
N SER A 3 18.99 -15.98 -17.36
CA SER A 3 19.47 -14.62 -17.05
C SER A 3 18.40 -13.72 -16.41
N LEU A 4 17.12 -13.91 -16.77
CA LEU A 4 16.02 -13.12 -16.22
C LEU A 4 15.66 -13.57 -14.80
N SER A 5 15.76 -14.86 -14.50
CA SER A 5 15.55 -15.40 -13.16
C SER A 5 16.66 -15.06 -12.17
N ALA A 6 17.86 -14.72 -12.67
CA ALA A 6 19.00 -14.34 -11.84
C ALA A 6 19.02 -12.85 -11.47
N ALA A 7 18.12 -12.04 -12.05
CA ALA A 7 18.04 -10.60 -11.84
C ALA A 7 16.80 -10.22 -11.02
N ALA A 8 16.81 -9.02 -10.43
CA ALA A 8 15.61 -8.40 -9.87
C ALA A 8 14.75 -7.84 -11.02
N PRO A 9 13.53 -8.38 -11.26
CA PRO A 9 12.73 -7.94 -12.40
C PRO A 9 11.96 -6.65 -12.09
N PHE A 10 11.96 -5.74 -13.07
CA PHE A 10 11.09 -4.56 -13.08
C PHE A 10 10.09 -4.70 -14.23
N PHE A 11 8.80 -4.56 -13.93
CA PHE A 11 7.73 -4.69 -14.92
C PHE A 11 7.12 -3.33 -15.21
N ILE A 12 7.19 -2.88 -16.46
CA ILE A 12 6.57 -1.64 -16.93
C ILE A 12 5.38 -2.00 -17.83
N ARG A 13 4.19 -1.48 -17.52
CA ARG A 13 2.99 -1.65 -18.34
C ARG A 13 2.62 -0.31 -18.98
N CYS A 14 2.78 -0.21 -20.28
CA CYS A 14 2.34 0.96 -21.04
C CYS A 14 0.85 0.82 -21.40
N LEU A 15 0.09 1.90 -21.27
CA LEU A 15 -1.33 1.95 -21.62
C LEU A 15 -1.55 2.96 -22.74
N LYS A 16 -2.32 2.58 -23.76
CA LYS A 16 -2.70 3.49 -24.84
C LYS A 16 -3.97 4.24 -24.43
N PRO A 17 -4.01 5.59 -24.48
CA PRO A 17 -5.15 6.34 -23.95
C PRO A 17 -6.38 6.32 -24.86
N ASN A 18 -6.19 6.15 -26.18
CA ASN A 18 -7.26 6.07 -27.17
C ASN A 18 -6.82 5.29 -28.43
N LEU A 19 -7.76 4.88 -29.28
CA LEU A 19 -7.43 4.16 -30.52
C LEU A 19 -6.93 5.08 -31.65
N THR A 20 -7.42 6.32 -31.70
CA THR A 20 -7.22 7.29 -32.79
C THR A 20 -5.86 7.98 -32.78
N LYS A 21 -5.02 7.70 -31.78
CA LYS A 21 -3.69 8.32 -31.57
C LYS A 21 -3.76 9.84 -31.37
N GLN A 22 -4.87 10.35 -30.85
CA GLN A 22 -4.99 11.77 -30.54
C GLN A 22 -4.32 12.10 -29.20
N PRO A 23 -3.59 13.23 -29.10
CA PRO A 23 -3.16 13.74 -27.81
C PRO A 23 -4.37 14.16 -26.98
N ASP A 24 -4.21 14.19 -25.65
CA ASP A 24 -5.19 14.68 -24.67
C ASP A 24 -6.58 14.01 -24.67
N LEU A 25 -6.73 12.90 -25.40
CA LEU A 25 -7.96 12.10 -25.44
C LEU A 25 -7.79 10.82 -24.63
N PHE A 26 -8.50 10.70 -23.51
CA PHE A 26 -8.53 9.51 -22.67
C PHE A 26 -9.88 8.80 -22.79
N VAL A 27 -9.88 7.56 -23.31
CA VAL A 27 -11.08 6.74 -23.44
C VAL A 27 -11.08 5.71 -22.31
N SER A 28 -11.91 5.94 -21.29
CA SER A 28 -11.94 5.14 -20.05
C SER A 28 -12.10 3.65 -20.32
N ASP A 29 -13.11 3.25 -21.10
CA ASP A 29 -13.39 1.83 -21.35
C ASP A 29 -12.24 1.12 -22.06
N PHE A 30 -11.56 1.84 -22.96
CA PHE A 30 -10.40 1.31 -23.68
C PHE A 30 -9.21 1.09 -22.74
N VAL A 31 -8.95 2.02 -21.84
CA VAL A 31 -7.87 1.89 -20.83
C VAL A 31 -8.23 0.85 -19.77
N HIS A 32 -9.50 0.80 -19.34
CA HIS A 32 -10.00 -0.19 -18.39
C HIS A 32 -9.82 -1.62 -18.92
N ASN A 33 -10.18 -1.87 -20.17
CA ASN A 33 -9.96 -3.18 -20.81
C ASN A 33 -8.47 -3.56 -20.86
N GLN A 34 -7.58 -2.61 -21.13
CA GLN A 34 -6.12 -2.87 -21.06
C GLN A 34 -5.66 -3.22 -19.64
N LEU A 35 -6.21 -2.57 -18.60
CA LEU A 35 -5.90 -2.89 -17.20
C LEU A 35 -6.38 -4.29 -16.79
N LEU A 36 -7.55 -4.72 -17.29
CA LEU A 36 -8.06 -6.07 -17.10
C LEU A 36 -7.15 -7.11 -17.79
N TYR A 37 -6.90 -6.95 -19.09
CA TYR A 37 -6.15 -7.94 -19.88
C TYR A 37 -4.67 -8.02 -19.53
N SER A 38 -4.07 -6.93 -19.01
CA SER A 38 -2.69 -6.93 -18.53
C SER A 38 -2.50 -7.54 -17.13
N GLY A 39 -3.60 -7.91 -16.45
CA GLY A 39 -3.58 -8.44 -15.10
C GLY A 39 -3.23 -7.40 -14.03
N MET A 40 -3.31 -6.10 -14.34
CA MET A 40 -3.00 -5.04 -13.38
C MET A 40 -4.02 -4.97 -12.26
N LEU A 41 -5.31 -5.11 -12.58
CA LEU A 41 -6.35 -5.14 -11.55
C LEU A 41 -6.25 -6.40 -10.67
N GLU A 42 -5.85 -7.52 -11.25
CA GLU A 42 -5.61 -8.75 -10.51
C GLU A 42 -4.39 -8.63 -9.57
N THR A 43 -3.32 -7.98 -10.03
CA THR A 43 -2.15 -7.67 -9.20
C THR A 43 -2.52 -6.80 -8.01
N VAL A 44 -3.38 -5.79 -8.22
CA VAL A 44 -3.91 -4.94 -7.15
C VAL A 44 -4.76 -5.77 -6.18
N ARG A 45 -5.63 -6.65 -6.69
CA ARG A 45 -6.46 -7.54 -5.86
C ARG A 45 -5.62 -8.45 -4.96
N ILE A 46 -4.58 -9.09 -5.50
CA ILE A 46 -3.66 -9.95 -4.74
C ILE A 46 -2.93 -9.15 -3.67
N ARG A 47 -2.42 -7.95 -3.99
CA ARG A 47 -1.75 -7.09 -3.00
C ARG A 47 -2.69 -6.63 -1.89
N ARG A 48 -3.96 -6.35 -2.21
CA ARG A 48 -4.99 -5.98 -1.23
C ARG A 48 -5.41 -7.11 -0.31
N ALA A 49 -5.23 -8.38 -0.71
CA ALA A 49 -5.50 -9.52 0.17
C ALA A 49 -4.45 -9.69 1.28
N GLY A 50 -3.32 -8.98 1.18
CA GLY A 50 -2.33 -8.86 2.26
C GLY A 50 -2.29 -7.45 2.85
N TYR A 51 -1.10 -7.01 3.24
CA TYR A 51 -0.85 -5.66 3.77
C TYR A 51 -0.03 -4.84 2.75
N PRO A 52 -0.71 -4.15 1.81
CA PRO A 52 -0.04 -3.44 0.72
C PRO A 52 0.65 -2.15 1.20
N SER A 53 0.16 -1.55 2.29
CA SER A 53 0.77 -0.39 2.94
C SER A 53 1.66 -0.86 4.09
N ARG A 54 2.91 -0.42 4.09
CA ARG A 54 3.89 -0.72 5.14
C ARG A 54 4.61 0.58 5.48
N VAL A 55 4.61 0.92 6.76
CA VAL A 55 5.20 2.15 7.28
C VAL A 55 6.21 1.76 8.34
N GLY A 56 7.39 2.40 8.35
CA GLY A 56 8.37 2.20 9.41
C GLY A 56 7.83 2.64 10.77
N PHE A 57 8.25 2.00 11.86
CA PHE A 57 7.72 2.32 13.19
C PHE A 57 7.96 3.78 13.58
N GLU A 58 9.18 4.29 13.35
CA GLU A 58 9.51 5.69 13.65
C GLU A 58 8.69 6.68 12.81
N ASP A 59 8.53 6.43 11.51
CA ASP A 59 7.72 7.27 10.62
C ASP A 59 6.25 7.28 11.05
N PHE A 60 5.74 6.12 11.46
CA PHE A 60 4.39 5.96 11.96
C PHE A 60 4.17 6.74 13.25
N LEU A 61 5.05 6.56 14.24
CA LEU A 61 4.97 7.28 15.52
C LEU A 61 5.13 8.78 15.33
N HIS A 62 6.09 9.21 14.51
CA HIS A 62 6.30 10.62 14.22
C HIS A 62 5.03 11.28 13.67
N ARG A 63 4.31 10.58 12.79
CA ARG A 63 3.09 11.10 12.16
C ARG A 63 1.85 11.02 13.05
N TYR A 64 1.70 9.95 13.84
CA TYR A 64 0.42 9.61 14.44
C TYR A 64 0.41 9.65 15.98
N LYS A 65 1.55 9.82 16.66
CA LYS A 65 1.60 9.90 18.15
C LYS A 65 0.69 10.98 18.73
N THR A 66 0.36 12.02 17.96
CA THR A 66 -0.54 13.11 18.35
C THR A 66 -2.03 12.78 18.27
N LEU A 67 -2.40 11.64 17.68
CA LEU A 67 -3.80 11.23 17.57
C LEU A 67 -4.41 10.74 18.89
N THR A 68 -3.57 10.44 19.88
CA THR A 68 -4.01 10.00 21.20
C THR A 68 -3.65 11.02 22.27
N THR A 69 -4.55 11.21 23.24
CA THR A 69 -4.25 12.01 24.45
C THR A 69 -3.56 11.16 25.52
N LYS A 70 -3.58 9.83 25.39
CA LYS A 70 -2.90 8.91 26.31
C LYS A 70 -1.40 8.98 26.08
N ARG A 71 -0.65 9.17 27.16
CA ARG A 71 0.82 9.15 27.10
C ARG A 71 1.29 7.73 26.78
N ILE A 72 1.79 7.54 25.56
CA ILE A 72 2.54 6.33 25.20
C ILE A 72 3.89 6.37 25.96
N GLN A 73 4.21 5.29 26.65
CA GLN A 73 5.43 5.21 27.45
C GLN A 73 6.67 5.19 26.54
N ASP A 74 7.56 6.16 26.72
CA ASP A 74 8.79 6.27 25.92
C ASP A 74 9.80 5.14 26.26
N SER A 75 9.59 4.39 27.34
CA SER A 75 10.38 3.21 27.70
C SER A 75 10.09 1.97 26.84
N LEU A 76 8.96 1.97 26.11
CA LEU A 76 8.59 0.88 25.21
C LEU A 76 9.40 0.98 23.91
N ASN A 77 9.63 -0.15 23.26
CA ASN A 77 10.21 -0.13 21.92
C ASN A 77 9.21 0.43 20.88
N ALA A 78 9.71 0.87 19.72
CA ALA A 78 8.86 1.53 18.72
C ALA A 78 7.69 0.65 18.24
N ALA A 79 7.85 -0.67 18.18
CA ALA A 79 6.80 -1.61 17.80
C ALA A 79 5.67 -1.68 18.85
N GLU A 80 6.02 -1.71 20.13
CA GLU A 80 5.09 -1.65 21.25
C GLU A 80 4.37 -0.30 21.31
N GLN A 81 5.08 0.80 21.06
CA GLN A 81 4.48 2.14 20.97
C GLN A 81 3.47 2.21 19.81
N CYS A 82 3.81 1.66 18.64
CA CYS A 82 2.89 1.58 17.49
C CYS A 82 1.64 0.77 17.85
N ARG A 83 1.82 -0.38 18.51
CA ARG A 83 0.71 -1.23 18.97
C ARG A 83 -0.20 -0.49 19.94
N ALA A 84 0.37 0.21 20.92
CA ALA A 84 -0.39 0.97 21.90
C ALA A 84 -1.22 2.09 21.24
N LEU A 85 -0.65 2.76 20.24
CA LEU A 85 -1.37 3.79 19.47
C LEU A 85 -2.51 3.18 18.64
N MET A 86 -2.28 2.04 17.99
CA MET A 86 -3.29 1.36 17.16
C MET A 86 -4.44 0.76 17.98
N THR A 87 -4.21 0.40 19.24
CA THR A 87 -5.27 -0.09 20.14
C THR A 87 -5.90 1.02 20.99
N ALA A 88 -5.55 2.29 20.78
CA ALA A 88 -6.17 3.40 21.48
C ALA A 88 -7.60 3.61 20.95
N GLU A 89 -8.59 3.67 21.86
CA GLU A 89 -10.00 3.88 21.52
C GLU A 89 -10.23 5.15 20.71
N GLU A 90 -9.44 6.20 20.97
CA GLU A 90 -9.49 7.49 20.27
C GLU A 90 -9.16 7.36 18.77
N CYS A 91 -8.36 6.37 18.40
CA CYS A 91 -8.00 6.11 17.01
C CYS A 91 -9.12 5.39 16.23
N GLY A 92 -10.12 4.81 16.93
CA GLY A 92 -11.27 4.16 16.30
C GLY A 92 -10.93 3.00 15.37
N VAL A 93 -9.72 2.43 15.48
CA VAL A 93 -9.26 1.36 14.60
C VAL A 93 -9.85 0.04 15.07
N VAL A 94 -10.69 -0.55 14.22
CA VAL A 94 -11.27 -1.88 14.44
C VAL A 94 -10.25 -2.95 13.99
N GLY A 95 -10.25 -4.11 14.65
CA GLY A 95 -9.24 -5.15 14.51
C GLY A 95 -9.06 -5.76 13.10
N GLU A 96 -8.13 -6.71 13.01
CA GLU A 96 -7.68 -7.52 11.85
C GLU A 96 -7.22 -6.78 10.58
N GLU A 97 -7.48 -5.49 10.41
CA GLU A 97 -7.04 -4.71 9.22
C GLU A 97 -5.58 -4.22 9.31
N TRP A 98 -4.88 -4.53 10.40
CA TRP A 98 -3.49 -4.13 10.62
C TRP A 98 -2.70 -5.20 11.38
N GLN A 99 -1.38 -5.17 11.22
CA GLN A 99 -0.44 -5.95 12.02
C GLN A 99 0.82 -5.14 12.27
N VAL A 100 1.49 -5.43 13.39
CA VAL A 100 2.83 -4.93 13.69
C VAL A 100 3.82 -5.97 13.18
N GLY A 101 4.70 -5.53 12.27
CA GLY A 101 5.77 -6.38 11.72
C GLY A 101 6.81 -6.79 12.78
N MET A 102 7.73 -7.66 12.37
CA MET A 102 8.93 -7.98 13.15
C MET A 102 9.90 -6.80 13.18
#